data_AF-A0A651HCT9-F1
#
_entry.id   AF-A0A651HCT9-F1
#
_cell.length_a   1.000
_cell.length_b   1.000
_cell.length_c   1.000
_cell.angle_alpha   90.00
_cell.angle_beta   90.00
_cell.angle_gamma   90.00
#
_symmetry.space_group_name_H-M   'P 1'
#
loop_
_entity.id
_entity.type
_entity.pdbx_description
1 polymer ?
#
loop_
_entity_poly.entity_id
_entity_poly.type
_entity_poly.pdbx_seq_one_letter_code
_entity_poly.pdbx_strand_id
1 'polypeptide(L)'
;MLADPGIHYRRLPDEELDGTRYEMVRAYFDPGVGESPGDSYTLYVHPETSRVPAVRYTVSFGRDLEPDADLPETLFYYDDPVTVDGLTVATAFRGFRYTEAGERGEFRNEAFADSISFRRPFDRSRMEAPEGARFVPAPGG
;
A
#
# COMPACT_ATOMS: atom_id res chain seq x y z
N MET A 1 -9.28 -5.86 -1.32
CA MET A 1 -8.15 -6.79 -1.56
C MET A 1 -7.78 -6.64 -3.02
N LEU A 2 -6.51 -6.44 -3.35
CA LEU A 2 -6.05 -6.20 -4.72
C LEU A 2 -6.44 -7.40 -5.62
N ALA A 3 -7.50 -7.26 -6.41
CA ALA A 3 -8.04 -8.36 -7.21
C ALA A 3 -7.91 -8.09 -8.71
N ASP A 4 -6.98 -7.20 -9.07
CA ASP A 4 -6.75 -6.83 -10.45
C ASP A 4 -6.21 -8.05 -11.23
N PRO A 5 -6.73 -8.32 -12.44
CA PRO A 5 -6.18 -9.36 -13.30
C PRO A 5 -4.66 -9.19 -13.47
N GLY A 6 -3.89 -10.26 -13.25
CA GLY A 6 -2.42 -10.23 -13.35
C GLY A 6 -1.68 -9.90 -12.05
N ILE A 7 -2.39 -9.81 -10.91
CA ILE A 7 -1.75 -9.80 -9.59
C ILE A 7 -1.46 -11.22 -9.09
N HIS A 8 -0.29 -11.39 -8.49
CA HIS A 8 0.18 -12.63 -7.90
C HIS A 8 0.51 -12.43 -6.42
N TYR A 9 0.38 -13.50 -5.67
CA TYR A 9 0.65 -13.53 -4.23
C TYR A 9 1.69 -14.60 -3.91
N ARG A 10 2.64 -14.27 -3.03
CA ARG A 10 3.66 -15.19 -2.54
C ARG A 10 3.80 -15.07 -1.03
N ARG A 11 3.72 -16.21 -0.33
CA ARG A 11 4.10 -16.29 1.09
C ARG A 11 5.62 -16.19 1.19
N LEU A 12 6.09 -15.27 2.02
CA LEU A 12 7.50 -15.13 2.39
C LEU A 12 7.73 -15.75 3.76
N PRO A 13 9.00 -15.92 4.22
CA PRO A 13 9.27 -16.24 5.61
C PRO A 13 8.66 -15.21 6.57
N ASP A 14 8.27 -15.66 7.77
CA ASP A 14 7.79 -14.76 8.82
C ASP A 14 8.88 -13.76 9.23
N GLU A 15 8.45 -12.57 9.63
CA GLU A 15 9.35 -11.49 10.04
C GLU A 15 8.88 -10.89 11.36
N GLU A 16 9.82 -10.44 12.17
CA GLU A 16 9.52 -9.69 13.38
C GLU A 16 9.50 -8.20 13.09
N LEU A 17 8.45 -7.51 13.52
CA LEU A 17 8.34 -6.06 13.47
C LEU A 17 7.84 -5.56 14.81
N ASP A 18 8.57 -4.63 15.43
CA ASP A 18 8.23 -4.04 16.73
C ASP A 18 7.92 -5.09 17.82
N GLY A 19 8.67 -6.19 17.85
CA GLY A 19 8.53 -7.28 18.82
C GLY A 19 7.36 -8.24 18.57
N THR A 20 6.65 -8.09 17.44
CA THR A 20 5.58 -9.02 17.03
C THR A 20 6.00 -9.77 15.77
N ARG A 21 5.78 -11.09 15.74
CA ARG A 21 6.06 -11.93 14.58
C ARG A 21 4.87 -11.96 13.64
N TYR A 22 5.08 -11.60 12.37
CA TYR A 22 4.06 -11.46 11.35
C TYR A 22 4.20 -12.50 10.23
N GLU A 23 3.06 -12.86 9.67
CA GLU A 23 2.99 -13.61 8.43
C GLU A 23 3.18 -12.67 7.24
N MET A 24 4.12 -12.98 6.37
CA MET A 24 4.55 -12.07 5.31
C MET A 24 3.98 -12.48 3.96
N VAL A 25 3.19 -11.60 3.33
CA VAL A 25 2.60 -11.85 2.01
C VAL A 25 3.04 -10.78 1.02
N ARG A 26 3.77 -11.19 -0.03
CA ARG A 26 4.13 -10.30 -1.13
C ARG A 26 3.10 -10.36 -2.24
N ALA A 27 2.58 -9.20 -2.61
CA ALA A 27 1.80 -8.98 -3.81
C ALA A 27 2.68 -8.33 -4.89
N TYR A 28 2.60 -8.84 -6.11
CA TYR A 28 3.34 -8.33 -7.27
C TYR A 28 2.53 -8.52 -8.55
N PHE A 29 2.85 -7.75 -9.58
CA PHE A 29 2.11 -7.75 -10.85
C PHE A 29 2.95 -8.41 -11.95
N ASP A 30 2.27 -8.97 -12.95
CA ASP A 30 2.93 -9.42 -14.18
C ASP A 30 3.57 -8.24 -14.93
N PRO A 31 4.66 -8.48 -15.71
CA PRO A 31 5.25 -7.45 -16.56
C PRO A 31 4.20 -6.83 -17.50
N GLY A 32 4.11 -5.50 -17.50
CA GLY A 32 3.16 -4.75 -18.32
C GLY A 32 1.73 -4.66 -17.75
N VAL A 33 1.49 -5.12 -16.52
CA VAL A 33 0.24 -4.93 -15.79
C VAL A 33 0.37 -3.75 -14.83
N GLY A 34 -0.51 -2.75 -14.98
CA GLY A 34 -0.49 -1.51 -14.21
C GLY A 34 0.50 -0.46 -14.76
N GLU A 35 0.41 0.78 -14.25
CA GLU A 35 1.30 1.89 -14.67
C GLU A 35 2.68 1.85 -14.00
N SER A 36 2.91 0.92 -13.06
CA SER A 36 4.15 0.85 -12.28
C SER A 36 4.50 -0.61 -11.94
N PRO A 37 4.92 -1.43 -12.92
CA PRO A 37 5.20 -2.85 -12.74
C PRO A 37 6.40 -3.14 -11.82
N GLY A 38 7.22 -2.12 -11.48
CA GLY A 38 8.30 -2.22 -10.50
C GLY A 38 7.85 -2.04 -9.04
N ASP A 39 6.56 -1.76 -8.80
CA ASP A 39 6.02 -1.63 -7.46
C ASP A 39 5.82 -3.00 -6.83
N SER A 40 6.27 -3.15 -5.59
CA SER A 40 6.06 -4.34 -4.80
C SER A 40 5.40 -3.97 -3.48
N TYR A 41 4.51 -4.84 -3.00
CA TYR A 41 3.83 -4.66 -1.72
C TYR A 41 4.03 -5.91 -0.89
N THR A 42 4.61 -5.77 0.30
CA THR A 42 4.77 -6.86 1.26
C THR A 42 3.97 -6.53 2.52
N LEU A 43 2.92 -7.32 2.76
CA LEU A 43 1.99 -7.15 3.86
C LEU A 43 2.51 -7.87 5.12
N TYR A 44 2.43 -7.20 6.27
CA TYR A 44 2.61 -7.80 7.59
C TYR A 44 1.24 -8.23 8.10
N VAL A 45 0.92 -9.52 8.04
CA VAL A 45 -0.38 -10.05 8.47
C VAL A 45 -0.26 -10.58 9.89
N HIS A 46 -1.04 -10.01 10.82
CA HIS A 46 -1.03 -10.43 12.22
C HIS A 46 -1.63 -11.84 12.34
N PRO A 47 -0.91 -12.83 12.90
CA PRO A 47 -1.33 -14.24 12.86
C PRO A 47 -2.66 -14.48 13.58
N GLU A 48 -2.91 -13.76 14.67
CA GLU A 48 -4.14 -13.96 15.48
C GLU A 48 -5.37 -13.21 14.96
N THR A 49 -5.19 -12.01 14.40
CA THR A 49 -6.31 -11.11 14.04
C THR A 49 -6.55 -11.05 12.55
N SER A 50 -5.63 -11.60 11.75
CA SER A 50 -5.58 -11.46 10.29
C SER A 50 -5.60 -10.02 9.78
N ARG A 51 -5.30 -9.05 10.66
CA ARG A 51 -5.19 -7.62 10.31
C ARG A 51 -3.82 -7.33 9.72
N VAL A 52 -3.74 -6.26 8.95
CA VAL A 52 -2.50 -5.79 8.33
C VAL A 52 -2.10 -4.46 8.98
N PRO A 53 -1.35 -4.46 10.10
CA PRO A 53 -0.92 -3.23 10.75
C PRO A 53 0.19 -2.49 9.99
N ALA A 54 0.88 -3.15 9.05
CA ALA A 54 1.92 -2.51 8.26
C ALA A 54 2.04 -3.11 6.85
N VAL A 55 2.57 -2.30 5.93
CA VAL A 55 2.98 -2.71 4.58
C VAL A 55 4.35 -2.13 4.25
N ARG A 56 5.22 -2.93 3.65
CA ARG A 56 6.42 -2.48 2.95
C ARG A 56 6.12 -2.31 1.48
N TYR A 57 6.55 -1.21 0.88
CA TYR A 57 6.43 -1.06 -0.56
C TYR A 57 7.58 -0.27 -1.21
N THR A 58 7.80 -0.58 -2.49
CA THR A 58 8.68 0.17 -3.39
C THR A 58 7.84 1.05 -4.31
N VAL A 59 8.39 2.21 -4.71
CA VAL A 59 7.77 3.08 -5.73
C VAL A 59 8.71 3.23 -6.90
N SER A 60 8.23 2.78 -8.06
CA SER A 60 8.93 2.81 -9.36
C SER A 60 8.48 3.97 -10.26
N PHE A 61 7.35 4.61 -9.96
CA PHE A 61 6.77 5.67 -10.80
C PHE A 61 7.76 6.79 -11.14
N GLY A 62 7.86 7.12 -12.44
CA GLY A 62 8.69 8.21 -12.97
C GLY A 62 10.19 7.90 -13.01
N ARG A 63 10.60 6.63 -12.83
CA ARG A 63 11.99 6.20 -12.92
C ARG A 63 12.18 5.24 -14.09
N ASP A 64 13.24 5.47 -14.85
CA ASP A 64 13.73 4.50 -15.83
C ASP A 64 14.56 3.47 -15.05
N LEU A 65 13.97 2.32 -14.76
CA LEU A 65 14.55 1.30 -13.88
C LEU A 65 14.99 0.09 -14.70
N GLU A 66 16.19 -0.41 -14.39
CA GLU A 66 16.55 -1.76 -14.81
C GLU A 66 15.63 -2.80 -14.13
N PRO A 67 15.41 -3.97 -14.74
CA PRO A 67 14.49 -5.00 -14.24
C PRO A 67 14.72 -5.44 -12.78
N ASP A 68 15.95 -5.28 -12.28
CA ASP A 68 16.39 -5.68 -10.93
C ASP A 68 16.84 -4.47 -10.07
N ALA A 69 16.40 -3.25 -10.40
CA ALA A 69 16.80 -2.06 -9.67
C ALA A 69 16.41 -2.16 -8.19
N ASP A 70 17.40 -2.00 -7.30
CA ASP A 70 17.19 -1.94 -5.86
C ASP A 70 16.53 -0.61 -5.49
N LEU A 71 15.23 -0.67 -5.19
CA LEU A 71 14.42 0.49 -4.87
C LEU A 71 14.33 0.68 -3.36
N PRO A 72 14.46 1.93 -2.86
CA PRO A 72 14.29 2.20 -1.44
C PRO A 72 12.85 1.87 -1.02
N GLU A 73 12.73 0.98 -0.05
CA GLU A 73 11.46 0.57 0.52
C GLU A 73 10.92 1.61 1.53
N THR A 74 9.60 1.73 1.56
CA THR A 74 8.85 2.47 2.58
C THR A 74 8.12 1.48 3.46
N LEU A 75 8.34 1.57 4.76
CA LEU A 75 7.54 0.88 5.77
C LEU A 75 6.41 1.81 6.21
N PHE A 76 5.17 1.36 6.03
CA PHE A 76 3.98 2.17 6.23
C PHE A 76 3.04 1.51 7.22
N TYR A 77 2.73 2.22 8.30
CA TYR A 77 1.91 1.75 9.39
C TYR A 77 0.46 2.20 9.26
N TYR A 78 -0.44 1.32 9.68
CA TYR A 78 -1.88 1.51 9.82
C TYR A 78 -2.23 1.51 11.30
N ASP A 79 -2.38 2.69 11.86
CA ASP A 79 -2.52 2.92 13.29
C ASP A 79 -3.92 3.43 13.68
N ASP A 80 -4.18 3.41 14.99
CA ASP A 80 -5.42 3.89 15.60
C ASP A 80 -6.68 3.28 14.95
N PRO A 81 -6.85 1.95 15.03
CA PRO A 81 -7.99 1.30 14.39
C PRO A 81 -9.30 1.71 15.08
N VAL A 82 -10.27 2.17 14.28
CA VAL A 82 -11.64 2.46 14.70
C VAL A 82 -12.61 1.57 13.96
N THR A 83 -13.75 1.24 14.57
CA THR A 83 -14.83 0.52 13.90
C THR A 83 -15.99 1.48 13.63
N VAL A 84 -16.32 1.65 12.35
CA VAL A 84 -17.42 2.51 11.88
C VAL A 84 -18.31 1.66 10.99
N ASP A 85 -19.61 1.62 11.29
CA ASP A 85 -20.61 0.86 10.53
C ASP A 85 -20.22 -0.63 10.30
N GLY A 86 -19.54 -1.25 11.28
CA GLY A 86 -19.10 -2.64 11.22
C GLY A 86 -17.79 -2.88 10.47
N LEU A 87 -17.17 -1.85 9.89
CA LEU A 87 -15.86 -1.93 9.24
C LEU A 87 -14.77 -1.34 10.14
N THR A 88 -13.72 -2.12 10.39
CA THR A 88 -12.52 -1.63 11.09
C THR A 88 -11.57 -0.99 10.08
N VAL A 89 -11.19 0.26 10.33
CA VAL A 89 -10.27 1.05 9.49
C VAL A 89 -9.24 1.77 10.36
N ALA A 90 -8.04 2.02 9.83
CA ALA A 90 -7.04 2.86 10.48
C ALA A 90 -7.39 4.34 10.34
N THR A 91 -7.07 5.15 11.35
CA THR A 91 -7.24 6.62 11.30
C THR A 91 -5.92 7.36 11.31
N ALA A 92 -4.81 6.69 11.58
CA ALA A 92 -3.48 7.26 11.50
C ALA A 92 -2.62 6.42 10.55
N PHE A 93 -1.85 7.09 9.71
CA PHE A 93 -1.02 6.48 8.69
C PHE A 93 0.37 7.10 8.74
N ARG A 94 1.41 6.30 8.91
CA ARG A 94 2.77 6.80 9.10
C ARG A 94 3.76 6.04 8.23
N GLY A 95 4.47 6.77 7.37
CA GLY A 95 5.48 6.23 6.48
C GLY A 95 6.89 6.51 7.00
N PHE A 96 7.74 5.48 6.95
CA PHE A 96 9.14 5.53 7.33
C PHE A 96 10.00 4.92 6.22
N ARG A 97 11.26 5.32 6.13
CA ARG A 97 12.25 4.60 5.33
C ARG A 97 12.45 3.22 5.98
N TYR A 98 12.45 2.18 5.17
CA TYR A 98 12.84 0.85 5.64
C TYR A 98 14.37 0.71 5.57
N THR A 99 15.00 0.20 6.63
CA THR A 99 16.46 0.09 6.71
C THR A 99 16.93 -1.28 6.23
N GLU A 100 18.20 -1.37 5.81
CA GLU A 100 18.84 -2.64 5.45
C GLU A 100 18.91 -3.63 6.64
N ALA A 101 18.85 -3.12 7.87
CA ALA A 101 18.78 -3.93 9.09
C ALA A 101 17.41 -4.57 9.32
N GLY A 102 16.41 -4.24 8.50
CA GLY A 102 15.06 -4.74 8.61
C GLY A 102 14.18 -3.96 9.59
N GLU A 103 14.51 -2.69 9.84
CA GLU A 103 13.90 -1.90 10.90
C GLU A 103 13.27 -0.61 10.38
N ARG A 104 12.43 0.00 11.23
CA ARG A 104 11.89 1.33 11.00
C ARG A 104 13.00 2.38 11.05
N GLY A 105 13.25 3.03 9.91
CA GLY A 105 14.21 4.12 9.78
C GLY A 105 13.57 5.51 9.92
N GLU A 106 14.08 6.46 9.14
CA GLU A 106 13.67 7.87 9.18
C GLU A 106 12.19 8.07 8.81
N PHE A 107 11.53 8.98 9.52
CA PHE A 107 10.16 9.40 9.20
C PHE A 107 10.09 10.06 7.82
N ARG A 108 9.07 9.69 7.03
CA ARG A 108 8.84 10.25 5.69
C ARG A 108 7.60 11.12 5.63
N ASN A 109 6.48 10.61 6.14
CA ASN A 109 5.20 11.28 6.03
C ASN A 109 4.18 10.72 7.02
N GLU A 110 3.13 11.49 7.25
CA GLU A 110 1.96 11.05 7.99
C GLU A 110 0.67 11.56 7.35
N ALA A 111 -0.42 10.86 7.61
CA ALA A 111 -1.76 11.27 7.28
C ALA A 111 -2.72 10.81 8.38
N PHE A 112 -3.80 11.56 8.55
CA PHE A 112 -4.86 11.25 9.50
C PHE A 112 -6.20 11.26 8.79
N ALA A 113 -7.12 10.40 9.22
CA ALA A 113 -8.48 10.36 8.75
C ALA A 113 -9.44 10.46 9.94
N ASP A 114 -10.37 11.41 9.86
CA ASP A 114 -11.43 11.59 10.84
C ASP A 114 -12.80 11.65 10.13
N SER A 115 -13.88 11.73 10.92
CA SER A 115 -15.24 11.91 10.41
C SER A 115 -15.68 10.83 9.38
N ILE A 116 -15.13 9.62 9.51
CA ILE A 116 -15.41 8.48 8.62
C ILE A 116 -16.87 8.04 8.78
N SER A 117 -17.58 7.81 7.68
CA SER A 117 -18.92 7.20 7.69
C SER A 117 -19.20 6.45 6.39
N PHE A 118 -19.89 5.32 6.48
CA PHE A 118 -20.29 4.50 5.32
C PHE A 118 -21.79 4.57 5.05
N ARG A 119 -22.47 5.57 5.63
CA ARG A 119 -23.94 5.74 5.59
C ARG A 119 -24.50 6.21 4.24
N ARG A 120 -23.65 6.76 3.37
CA ARG A 120 -24.07 7.30 2.07
C ARG A 120 -23.79 6.26 0.98
N PRO A 121 -24.76 5.97 0.09
CA PRO A 121 -24.49 5.11 -1.04
C PRO A 121 -23.41 5.74 -1.94
N PHE A 122 -22.67 4.89 -2.64
CA PHE A 122 -21.70 5.33 -3.62
C PHE A 122 -22.40 6.07 -4.77
N ASP A 123 -21.97 7.30 -5.04
CA ASP A 123 -22.48 8.14 -6.11
C ASP A 123 -21.51 8.09 -7.29
N ARG A 124 -21.91 7.37 -8.35
CA ARG A 124 -21.07 7.13 -9.53
C ARG A 124 -20.73 8.41 -10.29
N SER A 125 -21.58 9.43 -10.22
CA SER A 125 -21.33 10.72 -10.89
C SER A 125 -20.03 11.38 -10.41
N ARG A 126 -19.56 11.05 -9.20
CA ARG A 126 -18.29 11.54 -8.66
C ARG A 126 -17.04 10.97 -9.34
N MET A 127 -17.19 9.91 -10.13
CA MET A 127 -16.12 9.34 -10.94
C MET A 127 -16.19 9.82 -12.40
N GLU A 128 -17.20 10.63 -12.75
CA GLU A 128 -17.30 11.20 -14.09
C GLU A 128 -16.34 12.38 -14.22
N ALA A 129 -15.64 12.45 -15.35
CA ALA A 129 -14.74 13.56 -15.63
C ALA A 129 -15.57 14.87 -15.73
N PRO A 130 -15.20 15.94 -15.01
CA PRO A 130 -15.92 17.20 -15.09
C PRO A 130 -15.80 17.83 -16.48
N GLU A 131 -16.73 18.73 -16.81
CA GLU A 131 -16.66 19.48 -18.06
C GLU A 131 -15.33 20.24 -18.18
N GLY A 132 -14.65 20.09 -19.32
CA GLY A 132 -13.33 20.67 -19.55
C GLY A 132 -12.15 19.86 -19.01
N ALA A 133 -12.39 18.69 -18.40
CA ALA A 133 -11.31 17.75 -18.06
C ALA A 133 -10.57 17.30 -19.33
N ARG A 134 -9.25 17.15 -19.20
CA ARG A 134 -8.38 16.61 -20.25
C ARG A 134 -7.64 15.39 -19.74
N PHE A 135 -7.47 14.40 -20.61
CA PHE A 135 -6.56 13.31 -20.33
C PHE A 135 -5.12 13.83 -20.41
N VAL A 136 -4.33 13.51 -19.39
CA VAL A 136 -2.88 13.77 -19.38
C VAL A 136 -2.22 12.40 -19.40
N PRO A 137 -1.51 12.02 -20.48
CA PRO A 137 -0.78 10.76 -20.50
C PRO A 137 0.33 10.78 -19.45
N ALA A 138 0.70 9.59 -18.95
CA ALA A 138 1.84 9.46 -18.06
C ALA A 138 3.13 9.99 -18.74
N PRO A 139 4.06 10.59 -17.98
CA PRO A 139 5.32 11.05 -18.55
C PRO A 139 6.13 9.86 -19.10
N GLY A 140 6.56 9.95 -20.37
CA GLY A 140 7.41 8.94 -21.02
C GLY A 140 6.76 8.08 -22.12
N GLY A 141 5.54 8.42 -22.57
CA GLY A 141 4.91 7.83 -23.76
C GLY A 141 5.37 8.44 -25.08
#